data_AF-A0A7W1B060-F1
#
_entry.id   AF-A0A7W1B060-F1
#
_cell.length_a   1.000
_cell.length_b   1.000
_cell.length_c   1.000
_cell.angle_alpha   90.00
_cell.angle_beta   90.00
_cell.angle_gamma   90.00
#
_symmetry.space_group_name_H-M   'P 1'
#
loop_
_entity.id
_entity.type
_entity.pdbx_description
1 polymer ?
#
loop_
_entity_poly.entity_id
_entity_poly.type
_entity_poly.pdbx_seq_one_letter_code
_entity_poly.pdbx_strand_id
1 'polypeptide(L)'
;MATGLIALLDDVAGLAKVAAASLDDVTAQAVKAGAKAAGVVIDDAAVTPRYVVGFAAERELPIVGRIALGSLKNKLLYLLPAALALSLVAPWLITPLLMLGGAYLCYEGTEKVYEALFPHRAHQHEAAVAGVAVEDVQGFENEKVSGAIKTDFILSAEIMA
;
A
#
# COMPACT_ATOMS: atom_id res chain seq x y z
N MET A 1 -18.37 41.71 -38.93
CA MET A 1 -17.81 41.64 -37.56
C MET A 1 -18.71 40.88 -36.56
N ALA A 2 -20.04 40.84 -36.72
CA ALA A 2 -20.95 40.19 -35.75
C ALA A 2 -20.98 38.65 -35.81
N THR A 3 -20.70 38.03 -36.96
CA THR A 3 -20.74 36.57 -37.15
C THR A 3 -19.64 35.82 -36.40
N GLY A 4 -18.45 36.42 -36.27
CA GLY A 4 -17.34 35.80 -35.53
C GLY A 4 -17.55 35.75 -34.02
N LEU A 5 -18.26 36.74 -33.45
CA LEU A 5 -18.60 36.74 -32.03
C LEU A 5 -19.64 35.67 -31.70
N ILE A 6 -20.64 35.50 -32.58
CA ILE A 6 -21.68 34.47 -32.41
C ILE A 6 -21.08 33.06 -32.55
N ALA A 7 -20.16 32.84 -33.49
CA ALA A 7 -19.46 31.55 -33.62
C ALA A 7 -18.60 31.21 -32.38
N LEU A 8 -17.89 32.20 -31.82
CA LEU A 8 -17.10 32.00 -30.61
C LEU A 8 -17.96 31.66 -29.38
N LEU A 9 -19.14 32.27 -29.27
CA LEU A 9 -20.11 31.96 -28.21
C LEU A 9 -20.69 30.54 -28.36
N ASP A 10 -20.89 30.07 -29.60
CA ASP A 10 -21.36 28.70 -29.88
C ASP A 10 -20.28 27.65 -29.52
N ASP A 11 -19.01 27.92 -29.82
CA ASP A 11 -17.88 27.06 -29.42
C ASP A 11 -17.74 26.98 -27.90
N VAL A 12 -17.88 28.10 -27.19
CA VAL A 12 -17.84 28.12 -25.71
C VAL A 12 -19.04 27.36 -25.13
N ALA A 13 -20.23 27.51 -25.71
CA ALA A 13 -21.40 26.74 -25.31
C ALA A 13 -21.21 25.23 -25.56
N GLY A 14 -20.58 24.87 -26.67
CA GLY A 14 -20.18 23.49 -27.00
C GLY A 14 -19.20 22.91 -25.98
N LEU A 15 -18.11 23.64 -25.68
CA LEU A 15 -17.11 23.23 -24.68
C LEU A 15 -17.73 23.11 -23.28
N ALA A 16 -18.58 24.06 -22.88
CA ALA A 16 -19.27 24.02 -21.60
C ALA A 16 -20.20 22.81 -21.49
N LYS A 17 -20.90 22.45 -22.57
CA LYS A 17 -21.78 21.28 -22.62
C LYS A 17 -21.00 19.97 -22.53
N VAL A 18 -19.86 19.86 -23.21
CA VAL A 18 -18.98 18.69 -23.13
C VAL A 18 -18.34 18.57 -21.74
N ALA A 19 -17.88 19.69 -21.17
CA ALA A 19 -17.34 19.73 -19.81
C ALA A 19 -18.40 19.31 -18.77
N ALA A 20 -19.63 19.83 -18.89
CA ALA A 20 -20.75 19.45 -18.03
C ALA A 20 -21.08 17.95 -18.13
N ALA A 21 -21.05 17.37 -19.34
CA ALA A 21 -21.26 15.93 -19.52
C ALA A 21 -20.12 15.09 -18.90
N SER A 22 -18.87 15.56 -18.95
CA SER A 22 -17.73 14.86 -18.36
C SER A 22 -17.66 14.94 -16.83
N LEU A 23 -18.28 15.97 -16.23
CA LEU A 23 -18.26 16.20 -14.79
C LEU A 23 -18.98 15.09 -14.02
N ASP A 24 -20.09 14.59 -14.52
CA ASP A 24 -20.84 13.50 -13.88
C ASP A 24 -20.03 12.19 -13.84
N ASP A 25 -19.37 11.84 -14.95
CA ASP A 25 -18.52 10.65 -15.04
C ASP A 25 -17.29 10.77 -14.13
N VAL A 26 -16.61 11.92 -14.12
CA VAL A 26 -15.46 12.17 -13.24
C VAL A 26 -15.88 12.06 -11.77
N THR A 27 -17.04 12.63 -11.42
CA THR A 27 -17.55 12.59 -10.05
C THR A 27 -17.90 11.16 -9.63
N ALA A 28 -18.59 10.40 -10.49
CA ALA A 28 -18.93 9.01 -10.21
C ALA A 28 -17.69 8.12 -10.07
N GLN A 29 -16.69 8.28 -10.93
CA GLN A 29 -15.43 7.54 -10.83
C GLN A 29 -14.60 7.96 -9.61
N ALA A 30 -14.57 9.25 -9.28
CA ALA A 30 -13.89 9.75 -8.08
C ALA A 30 -14.52 9.20 -6.80
N VAL A 31 -15.86 9.16 -6.71
CA VAL A 31 -16.57 8.56 -5.57
C VAL A 31 -16.28 7.06 -5.47
N LYS A 32 -16.34 6.33 -6.58
CA LYS A 32 -16.04 4.89 -6.60
C LYS A 32 -14.60 4.59 -6.20
N ALA A 33 -13.64 5.35 -6.71
CA ALA A 33 -12.23 5.22 -6.35
C ALA A 33 -11.99 5.60 -4.87
N GLY A 34 -12.60 6.69 -4.40
CA GLY A 34 -12.51 7.14 -3.01
C GLY A 34 -13.09 6.12 -2.03
N ALA A 35 -14.24 5.51 -2.35
CA ALA A 35 -14.86 4.47 -1.52
C ALA A 35 -13.96 3.23 -1.42
N LYS A 36 -13.35 2.81 -2.53
CA LYS A 36 -12.37 1.71 -2.53
C LYS A 36 -11.14 2.06 -1.70
N ALA A 37 -10.57 3.25 -1.89
CA ALA A 37 -9.40 3.71 -1.14
C ALA A 37 -9.68 3.83 0.37
N ALA A 38 -10.86 4.27 0.76
CA ALA A 38 -11.24 4.40 2.17
C ALA A 38 -11.28 3.04 2.89
N GLY A 39 -11.83 2.00 2.24
CA GLY A 39 -11.84 0.65 2.80
C GLY A 39 -10.43 0.11 3.04
N VAL A 40 -9.52 0.38 2.11
CA VAL A 40 -8.10 -0.01 2.17
C VAL A 40 -7.35 0.69 3.29
N VAL A 41 -7.51 2.01 3.41
CA VAL A 41 -6.81 2.81 4.43
C VAL A 41 -7.23 2.41 5.85
N ILE A 42 -8.50 2.03 6.04
CA ILE A 42 -9.01 1.56 7.34
C ILE A 42 -8.37 0.23 7.74
N ASP A 43 -8.20 -0.69 6.78
CA ASP A 43 -7.60 -2.00 7.01
C ASP A 43 -6.11 -1.87 7.40
N ASP A 44 -5.33 -1.11 6.61
CA ASP A 44 -3.90 -0.88 6.86
C ASP A 44 -3.64 -0.13 8.18
N ALA A 45 -4.52 0.80 8.56
CA ALA A 45 -4.38 1.54 9.81
C ALA A 45 -4.59 0.66 11.06
N ALA A 46 -5.36 -0.42 10.95
CA ALA A 46 -5.66 -1.30 12.09
C ALA A 46 -4.48 -2.23 12.48
N VAL A 47 -3.54 -2.49 11.56
CA VAL A 47 -2.53 -3.55 11.70
C VAL A 47 -1.14 -3.02 12.12
N THR A 48 -0.91 -1.70 12.15
CA THR A 48 0.45 -1.12 12.01
C THR A 48 1.08 -0.43 13.25
N PRO A 49 0.82 -0.77 14.54
CA PRO A 49 1.65 -0.24 15.63
C PRO A 49 2.91 -1.08 15.93
N ARG A 50 3.04 -2.31 15.40
CA ARG A 50 4.06 -3.27 15.88
C ARG A 50 5.49 -3.02 15.38
N TYR A 51 5.68 -2.30 14.28
CA TYR A 51 7.03 -2.14 13.68
C TYR A 51 7.96 -1.27 14.53
N VAL A 52 7.41 -0.35 15.31
CA VAL A 52 8.15 0.60 16.16
C VAL A 52 8.21 0.21 17.64
N VAL A 53 7.59 -0.91 18.04
CA VAL A 53 7.63 -1.39 19.43
C VAL A 53 9.07 -1.72 19.81
N GLY A 54 9.58 -1.05 20.85
CA GLY A 54 10.94 -1.25 21.38
C GLY A 54 11.95 -0.15 20.99
N PHE A 55 11.58 0.85 20.17
CA PHE A 55 12.44 2.00 19.90
C PHE A 55 12.24 3.12 20.93
N ALA A 56 13.22 4.02 21.04
CA ALA A 56 13.04 5.27 21.77
C ALA A 56 12.01 6.13 21.05
N ALA A 57 11.05 6.71 21.78
CA ALA A 57 9.93 7.49 21.23
C ALA A 57 10.37 8.63 20.27
N GLU A 58 11.56 9.20 20.49
CA GLU A 58 12.17 10.22 19.62
C GLU A 58 12.53 9.72 18.20
N ARG A 59 12.71 8.40 18.00
CA ARG A 59 13.12 7.79 16.72
C ARG A 59 11.98 7.15 15.94
N GLU A 60 10.78 7.01 16.52
CA GLU A 60 9.64 6.36 15.89
C GLU A 60 9.15 7.12 14.65
N LEU A 61 8.90 8.43 14.77
CA LEU A 61 8.41 9.27 13.66
C LEU A 61 9.36 9.29 12.45
N PRO A 62 10.69 9.48 12.62
CA PRO A 62 11.65 9.36 11.52
C PRO A 62 11.67 7.98 10.85
N ILE A 63 11.55 6.90 11.63
CA ILE A 63 11.53 5.53 11.10
C ILE A 63 10.26 5.33 10.24
N VAL A 64 9.09 5.72 10.75
CA VAL A 64 7.83 5.65 10.00
C VAL A 64 7.90 6.47 8.72
N GLY A 65 8.47 7.68 8.77
CA GLY A 65 8.67 8.51 7.59
C GLY A 65 9.55 7.85 6.51
N ARG A 66 10.63 7.16 6.91
CA ARG A 66 11.48 6.39 5.98
C ARG A 66 10.71 5.24 5.34
N ILE A 67 9.94 4.50 6.12
CA ILE A 67 9.11 3.40 5.62
C ILE A 67 8.06 3.94 4.65
N ALA A 68 7.34 5.00 5.01
CA ALA A 68 6.32 5.62 4.17
C ALA A 68 6.88 6.11 2.83
N LEU A 69 8.04 6.78 2.84
CA LEU A 69 8.66 7.25 1.59
C LEU A 69 9.16 6.09 0.71
N GLY A 70 9.72 5.04 1.32
CA GLY A 70 10.16 3.84 0.61
C GLY A 70 9.00 3.06 -0.01
N SER A 71 7.94 2.87 0.78
CA SER A 71 6.67 2.29 0.38
C SER A 71 6.04 3.04 -0.79
N LEU A 72 5.94 4.38 -0.70
CA LEU A 72 5.38 5.22 -1.75
C LEU A 72 6.14 5.08 -3.08
N LYS A 73 7.48 5.07 -3.02
CA LYS A 73 8.31 4.84 -4.21
C LYS A 73 8.06 3.46 -4.81
N ASN A 74 8.00 2.42 -3.99
CA ASN A 74 7.76 1.06 -4.48
C ASN A 74 6.38 0.90 -5.14
N LYS A 75 5.34 1.49 -4.52
CA LYS A 75 3.98 1.47 -5.06
C LYS A 75 3.89 2.22 -6.39
N LEU A 76 4.41 3.44 -6.44
CA LEU A 76 4.27 4.31 -7.60
C LEU A 76 5.15 3.89 -8.79
N LEU A 77 6.39 3.45 -8.53
CA LEU A 77 7.37 3.17 -9.59
C LEU A 77 7.35 1.72 -10.08
N TYR A 78 6.97 0.76 -9.23
CA TYR A 78 7.01 -0.66 -9.60
C TYR A 78 5.62 -1.27 -9.59
N LEU A 79 4.90 -1.21 -8.47
CA LEU A 79 3.66 -1.97 -8.30
C LEU A 79 2.54 -1.47 -9.23
N LEU A 80 2.28 -0.15 -9.22
CA LEU A 80 1.24 0.47 -10.02
C LEU A 80 1.44 0.25 -11.53
N PRO A 81 2.62 0.54 -12.14
CA PRO A 81 2.82 0.29 -13.56
C PRO A 81 2.74 -1.20 -13.91
N ALA A 82 3.25 -2.10 -13.05
CA ALA A 82 3.14 -3.54 -13.26
C ALA A 82 1.68 -4.02 -13.19
N ALA A 83 0.90 -3.55 -12.21
CA ALA A 83 -0.52 -3.89 -12.06
C ALA A 83 -1.37 -3.37 -13.23
N LEU A 84 -1.09 -2.15 -13.71
CA LEU A 84 -1.75 -1.58 -14.89
C LEU A 84 -1.40 -2.38 -16.16
N ALA A 85 -0.12 -2.72 -16.35
CA ALA A 85 0.30 -3.55 -17.48
C ALA A 85 -0.34 -4.94 -17.44
N LEU A 86 -0.38 -5.58 -16.26
CA LEU A 86 -0.99 -6.89 -16.07
C LEU A 86 -2.51 -6.85 -16.32
N SER A 87 -3.19 -5.81 -15.84
CA SER A 87 -4.62 -5.57 -16.08
C SER A 87 -4.96 -5.46 -17.57
N LEU A 88 -4.05 -4.91 -18.37
CA LEU A 88 -4.25 -4.74 -19.81
C LEU A 88 -3.94 -6.02 -20.60
N VAL A 89 -2.90 -6.78 -20.22
CA VAL A 89 -2.38 -7.90 -21.01
C VAL A 89 -2.95 -9.25 -20.58
N ALA A 90 -3.13 -9.46 -19.28
CA ALA A 90 -3.53 -10.76 -18.72
C ALA A 90 -4.30 -10.59 -17.40
N PRO A 91 -5.51 -9.99 -17.40
CA PRO A 91 -6.30 -9.77 -16.19
C PRO A 91 -6.69 -11.08 -15.48
N TRP A 92 -6.78 -12.20 -16.22
CA TRP A 92 -7.06 -13.52 -15.67
C TRP A 92 -5.93 -14.05 -14.76
N LEU A 93 -4.72 -13.52 -14.86
CA LEU A 93 -3.58 -13.93 -14.04
C LEU A 93 -3.58 -13.27 -12.66
N ILE A 94 -4.36 -12.20 -12.48
CA ILE A 94 -4.45 -11.47 -11.22
C ILE A 94 -5.00 -12.39 -10.11
N THR A 95 -6.15 -13.01 -10.34
CA THR A 95 -6.79 -13.91 -9.36
C THR A 95 -5.88 -15.07 -8.90
N PRO A 96 -5.24 -15.87 -9.77
CA PRO A 96 -4.36 -16.94 -9.31
C PRO A 96 -3.12 -16.42 -8.57
N LEU A 97 -2.55 -15.27 -8.96
CA LEU A 97 -1.45 -14.66 -8.21
C LEU A 97 -1.89 -14.24 -6.80
N LEU A 98 -3.07 -13.64 -6.68
CA LEU A 98 -3.66 -13.27 -5.39
C LEU A 98 -3.99 -14.49 -4.52
N MET A 99 -4.55 -15.55 -5.10
CA MET A 99 -4.83 -16.78 -4.37
C MET A 99 -3.57 -17.43 -3.81
N LEU A 100 -2.44 -17.37 -4.53
CA LEU A 100 -1.14 -17.82 -4.02
C LEU A 100 -0.63 -16.94 -2.87
N GLY A 101 -0.76 -15.62 -2.99
CA GLY A 101 -0.42 -14.67 -1.92
C GLY A 101 -1.24 -14.91 -0.65
N GLY A 102 -2.56 -15.02 -0.81
CA GLY A 102 -3.49 -15.32 0.29
C GLY A 102 -3.20 -16.66 0.97
N ALA A 103 -2.85 -17.70 0.20
CA ALA A 103 -2.44 -18.99 0.76
C ALA A 103 -1.17 -18.88 1.62
N TYR A 104 -0.18 -18.09 1.18
CA TYR A 104 1.03 -17.81 1.96
C TYR A 104 0.70 -17.03 3.25
N LEU A 105 -0.17 -16.04 3.18
CA LEU A 105 -0.61 -15.28 4.36
C LEU A 105 -1.39 -16.16 5.36
N CYS A 106 -2.22 -17.10 4.88
CA CYS A 106 -2.88 -18.07 5.76
C CYS A 106 -1.86 -18.97 6.49
N TYR A 107 -0.78 -19.36 5.81
CA TYR A 107 0.32 -20.11 6.42
C TYR A 107 0.99 -19.29 7.54
N GLU A 108 1.42 -18.06 7.24
CA GLU A 108 2.10 -17.19 8.23
C GLU A 108 1.16 -16.81 9.39
N GLY A 109 -0.12 -16.55 9.08
CA GLY A 109 -1.14 -16.26 10.09
C GLY A 109 -1.38 -17.44 11.04
N THR A 110 -1.37 -18.67 10.52
CA THR A 110 -1.50 -19.88 11.35
C THR A 110 -0.31 -20.03 12.29
N GLU A 111 0.90 -19.76 11.82
CA GLU A 111 2.12 -19.80 12.63
C GLU A 111 2.09 -18.78 13.78
N LYS A 112 1.69 -17.54 13.48
CA LYS A 112 1.54 -16.47 14.48
C LYS A 112 0.46 -16.77 15.53
N VAL A 113 -0.65 -17.37 15.12
CA VAL A 113 -1.70 -17.83 16.04
C VAL A 113 -1.18 -18.97 16.91
N TYR A 114 -0.45 -19.92 16.33
CA TYR A 114 0.14 -21.04 17.06
C TYR A 114 1.15 -20.57 18.11
N GLU A 115 2.02 -19.63 17.75
CA GLU A 115 2.98 -19.01 18.68
C GLU A 115 2.29 -18.31 19.85
N ALA A 116 1.23 -17.54 19.57
CA ALA A 116 0.44 -16.86 20.60
C ALA A 116 -0.25 -17.84 21.57
N LEU A 117 -0.67 -19.01 21.10
CA LEU A 117 -1.36 -20.03 21.90
C LEU A 117 -0.39 -20.95 22.66
N PHE A 118 0.81 -21.20 22.12
CA PHE A 118 1.81 -22.10 22.71
C PHE A 118 3.19 -21.46 22.90
N PRO A 119 3.31 -20.38 23.72
CA PRO A 119 4.56 -19.61 23.86
C PRO A 119 5.73 -20.41 24.47
N HIS A 120 5.46 -21.52 25.14
CA HIS A 120 6.46 -22.26 25.94
C HIS A 120 7.41 -23.17 25.13
N ARG A 121 7.33 -23.20 23.79
CA ARG A 121 8.29 -23.93 22.93
C ARG A 121 9.24 -23.04 22.12
N ALA A 122 9.06 -21.71 22.12
CA ALA A 122 9.87 -20.79 21.33
C ALA A 122 10.95 -20.02 22.14
N HIS A 123 10.82 -19.97 23.47
CA HIS A 123 11.70 -19.15 24.32
C HIS A 123 13.17 -19.60 24.42
N GLN A 124 13.57 -20.71 23.80
CA GLN A 124 14.98 -21.12 23.78
C GLN A 124 15.77 -20.61 22.57
N HIS A 125 15.12 -20.11 21.51
CA HIS A 125 15.83 -19.64 20.32
C HIS A 125 15.97 -18.10 20.26
N GLU A 126 14.95 -17.34 20.70
CA GLU A 126 15.02 -15.87 20.66
C GLU A 126 15.92 -15.26 21.74
N ALA A 127 16.07 -15.92 22.90
CA ALA A 127 16.97 -15.46 23.96
C ALA A 127 18.46 -15.50 23.55
N ALA A 128 18.81 -16.31 22.54
CA ALA A 128 20.17 -16.36 21.99
C ALA A 128 20.46 -15.21 20.99
N VAL A 129 19.43 -14.59 20.40
CA VAL A 129 19.56 -13.48 19.45
C VAL A 129 19.55 -12.12 20.15
N ALA A 130 18.84 -12.00 21.28
CA ALA A 130 18.80 -10.78 22.09
C ALA A 130 20.09 -10.52 22.91
N GLY A 131 21.05 -11.46 22.91
CA GLY A 131 22.30 -11.39 23.66
C GLY A 131 23.53 -10.98 22.84
N VAL A 132 23.38 -10.66 21.55
CA VAL A 132 24.50 -10.19 20.72
C VAL A 132 24.64 -8.68 20.89
N ALA A 133 25.81 -8.27 21.37
CA ALA A 133 26.19 -6.88 21.59
C ALA A 133 25.75 -5.98 20.41
N VAL A 134 24.97 -4.97 20.74
CA VAL A 134 24.51 -3.93 19.81
C VAL A 134 25.70 -3.03 19.48
N GLU A 135 26.57 -3.47 18.58
CA GLU A 135 27.62 -2.62 18.01
C GLU A 135 27.13 -1.77 16.82
N ASP A 136 25.94 -2.08 16.27
CA ASP A 136 25.34 -1.32 15.16
C ASP A 136 23.81 -1.15 15.27
N VAL A 137 23.40 -0.15 16.07
CA VAL A 137 21.98 0.28 16.18
C VAL A 137 21.41 0.70 14.82
N GLN A 138 22.23 1.31 13.97
CA GLN A 138 21.78 1.84 12.68
C GLN A 138 21.53 0.73 11.66
N GLY A 139 22.38 -0.31 11.63
CA GLY A 139 22.19 -1.50 10.81
C GLY A 139 20.87 -2.20 11.11
N PHE A 140 20.57 -2.41 12.40
CA PHE A 140 19.31 -3.02 12.84
C PHE A 140 18.08 -2.20 12.45
N GLU A 141 18.13 -0.88 12.60
CA GLU A 141 17.06 0.02 12.16
C GLU A 141 16.84 -0.05 10.65
N ASN A 142 17.92 -0.06 9.87
CA ASN A 142 17.84 -0.11 8.41
C ASN A 142 17.25 -1.45 7.93
N GLU A 143 17.61 -2.56 8.57
CA GLU A 143 17.05 -3.87 8.29
C GLU A 143 15.54 -3.91 8.59
N LYS A 144 15.12 -3.39 9.75
CA LYS A 144 13.70 -3.23 10.12
C LYS A 144 12.93 -2.37 9.12
N VAL A 145 13.49 -1.23 8.70
CA VAL A 145 12.88 -0.35 7.70
C VAL A 145 12.75 -1.07 6.35
N SER A 146 13.80 -1.77 5.89
CA SER A 146 13.74 -2.51 4.62
C SER A 146 12.75 -3.67 4.68
N GLY A 147 12.66 -4.37 5.82
CA GLY A 147 11.68 -5.43 6.02
C GLY A 147 10.26 -4.89 5.94
N ALA A 148 9.97 -3.81 6.67
CA ALA A 148 8.66 -3.17 6.65
C ALA A 148 8.25 -2.70 5.24
N ILE A 149 9.17 -2.11 4.47
CA ILE A 149 8.91 -1.71 3.07
C ILE A 149 8.58 -2.92 2.18
N LYS A 150 9.24 -4.07 2.38
CA LYS A 150 8.95 -5.30 1.61
C LYS A 150 7.59 -5.88 1.97
N THR A 151 7.27 -5.95 3.26
CA THR A 151 5.97 -6.46 3.72
C THR A 151 4.83 -5.57 3.20
N ASP A 152 4.96 -4.25 3.30
CA ASP A 152 3.98 -3.31 2.75
C ASP A 152 3.83 -3.43 1.23
N PHE A 153 4.91 -3.68 0.48
CA PHE A 153 4.84 -3.91 -0.96
C PHE A 153 3.99 -5.14 -1.31
N ILE A 154 4.15 -6.24 -0.57
CA ILE A 154 3.38 -7.47 -0.77
C ILE A 154 1.90 -7.24 -0.41
N LEU A 155 1.63 -6.65 0.76
CA LEU A 155 0.26 -6.33 1.19
C LEU A 155 -0.44 -5.39 0.19
N SER A 156 0.28 -4.39 -0.31
CA SER A 156 -0.27 -3.46 -1.30
C SER A 156 -0.52 -4.12 -2.65
N ALA A 157 0.27 -5.13 -3.02
CA ALA A 157 0.04 -5.89 -4.23
C ALA A 157 -1.28 -6.66 -4.18
N GLU A 158 -1.64 -7.19 -3.01
CA GLU A 158 -2.93 -7.84 -2.82
C GLU A 158 -4.10 -6.87 -2.93
N ILE A 159 -3.96 -5.71 -2.32
CA ILE A 159 -5.04 -4.71 -2.23
C ILE A 159 -5.28 -3.96 -3.55
N MET A 160 -4.23 -3.68 -4.31
CA MET A 160 -4.31 -2.87 -5.53
C MET A 160 -4.75 -3.65 -6.78
N ALA A 161 -4.75 -4.98 -6.70
CA ALA A 161 -4.99 -5.91 -7.80
C ALA A 161 -6.48 -6.09 -8.16
#